data_AF-A0AAU0TGY8-F1
#
_entry.id   AF-A0AAU0TGY8-F1
#
_cell.length_a   1.000
_cell.length_b   1.000
_cell.length_c   1.000
_cell.angle_alpha   90.00
_cell.angle_beta   90.00
_cell.angle_gamma   90.00
#
_symmetry.space_group_name_H-M   'P 1'
#
loop_
_entity.id
_entity.type
_entity.pdbx_description
1 polymer ?
#
loop_
_entity_poly.entity_id
_entity_poly.type
_entity_poly.pdbx_seq_one_letter_code
_entity_poly.pdbx_strand_id
1 'polypeptide(L)'
;MDLVIARPEGLYCPVGDFYIDPWRPVERSIITHAHGDHARTGHAHYLAAAPGEGILRARLGQDINLQTLAYGERLLHHGVTLSFHPAGHVLGSAQVRLEYGGEVWVASGDYKIEPDGTCTPFEPVRCDTFITESTFGLPIYRWQPQAQIFSEINQWWQANAAVDKTSVLFCYSFGKAQRILHGIDAGIGPILAHGAVEPLNRVYRDSGVYLPPTLYAGDVKKSDPMMRKALVIAPPSAGGSNWMRRFGDYSDGFASGWMRLRGTRRRRGVDRGFVLSDHADWPGLLWAIEQTGAERVMVTHGSVGVLVRHLLEQGLDAQSFSTEYGDDEEDHAAVEPERVEGAS
;
A
#
# COMPACT_ATOMS: atom_id res chain seq x y z
N MET A 1 -31.75 -2.67 2.50
CA MET A 1 -31.13 -1.33 2.51
C MET A 1 -29.65 -1.58 2.58
N ASP A 2 -28.85 -0.95 1.72
CA ASP A 2 -27.41 -1.20 1.72
C ASP A 2 -26.78 -0.65 3.01
N LEU A 3 -25.97 -1.48 3.68
CA LEU A 3 -25.31 -1.11 4.94
C LEU A 3 -24.21 -0.08 4.71
N VAL A 4 -23.60 -0.09 3.52
CA VAL A 4 -22.61 0.88 3.07
C VAL A 4 -23.04 1.47 1.73
N ILE A 5 -23.03 2.80 1.62
CA ILE A 5 -23.40 3.55 0.42
C ILE A 5 -22.31 4.56 0.04
N ALA A 6 -22.25 4.92 -1.24
CA ALA A 6 -21.34 5.97 -1.71
C ALA A 6 -21.87 7.36 -1.31
N ARG A 7 -20.99 8.21 -0.80
CA ARG A 7 -21.20 9.64 -0.58
C ARG A 7 -19.99 10.43 -1.09
N PRO A 8 -20.10 11.74 -1.34
CA PRO A 8 -18.96 12.56 -1.77
C PRO A 8 -17.79 12.57 -0.79
N GLU A 9 -18.01 12.25 0.48
CA GLU A 9 -16.95 12.14 1.48
C GLU A 9 -16.31 10.75 1.56
N GLY A 10 -16.92 9.70 1.01
CA GLY A 10 -16.40 8.32 1.08
C GLY A 10 -17.47 7.24 1.19
N LEU A 11 -17.05 6.05 1.66
CA LEU A 11 -17.94 4.93 1.94
C LEU A 11 -18.67 5.15 3.25
N TYR A 12 -19.97 5.46 3.21
CA TYR A 12 -20.75 5.83 4.39
C TYR A 12 -21.61 4.66 4.88
N CYS A 13 -21.59 4.39 6.19
CA CYS A 13 -22.55 3.50 6.84
C CYS A 13 -23.67 4.35 7.49
N PRO A 14 -24.89 4.41 6.92
CA PRO A 14 -25.95 5.26 7.44
C PRO A 14 -26.44 4.87 8.84
N VAL A 15 -26.45 3.56 9.13
CA VAL A 15 -26.89 3.04 10.43
C VAL A 15 -25.85 3.34 11.52
N GLY A 16 -24.57 3.15 11.18
CA GLY A 16 -23.45 3.41 12.07
C GLY A 16 -23.13 4.90 12.25
N ASP A 17 -23.49 5.74 11.28
CA ASP A 17 -23.08 7.15 11.21
C ASP A 17 -21.55 7.34 11.27
N PHE A 18 -20.86 6.65 10.36
CA PHE A 18 -19.42 6.74 10.16
C PHE A 18 -19.06 6.48 8.69
N TYR A 19 -17.83 6.85 8.33
CA TYR A 19 -17.26 6.60 7.01
C TYR A 19 -16.08 5.63 7.09
N ILE A 20 -15.91 4.80 6.06
CA ILE A 20 -14.71 3.99 5.84
C ILE A 20 -13.84 4.73 4.82
N ASP A 21 -12.57 4.92 5.20
CA ASP A 21 -11.54 5.64 4.43
C ASP A 21 -12.05 6.91 3.70
N PRO A 22 -12.59 7.89 4.43
CA PRO A 22 -13.15 9.10 3.83
C PRO A 22 -12.11 10.01 3.17
N TRP A 23 -12.50 10.62 2.05
CA TRP A 23 -11.67 11.56 1.26
C TRP A 23 -11.72 13.00 1.80
N ARG A 24 -12.74 13.31 2.61
CA ARG A 24 -12.99 14.64 3.18
C ARG A 24 -13.13 14.59 4.70
N PRO A 25 -12.92 15.71 5.43
CA PRO A 25 -13.19 15.77 6.87
C PRO A 25 -14.60 15.29 7.23
N VAL A 26 -14.70 14.42 8.25
CA VAL A 26 -15.95 13.83 8.75
C VAL A 26 -15.88 13.66 10.26
N GLU A 27 -17.02 13.41 10.90
CA GLU A 27 -17.09 13.19 12.34
C GLU A 27 -16.38 11.89 12.77
N ARG A 28 -16.66 10.77 12.09
CA ARG A 28 -16.10 9.44 12.44
C ARG A 28 -15.55 8.74 11.21
N SER A 29 -14.26 8.45 11.27
CA SER A 29 -13.50 7.80 10.21
C SER A 29 -12.99 6.45 10.68
N ILE A 30 -13.33 5.40 9.95
CA ILE A 30 -12.74 4.06 10.08
C ILE A 30 -11.68 3.94 9.00
N ILE A 31 -10.45 3.64 9.41
CA ILE A 31 -9.31 3.55 8.52
C ILE A 31 -8.93 2.08 8.32
N THR A 32 -8.98 1.61 7.08
CA THR A 32 -8.50 0.28 6.67
C THR A 32 -6.98 0.21 6.79
N HIS A 33 -6.27 1.23 6.31
CA HIS A 33 -4.83 1.31 6.38
C HIS A 33 -4.30 2.72 6.12
N ALA A 34 -3.01 2.92 6.40
CA ALA A 34 -2.39 4.23 6.42
C ALA A 34 -1.74 4.66 5.10
N HIS A 35 -2.30 4.35 3.93
CA HIS A 35 -1.92 5.05 2.68
C HIS A 35 -2.66 6.39 2.54
N GLY A 36 -2.18 7.31 1.70
CA GLY A 36 -2.62 8.72 1.68
C GLY A 36 -4.00 8.92 1.06
N ASP A 37 -4.36 8.03 0.16
CA ASP A 37 -5.67 7.91 -0.48
C ASP A 37 -6.73 7.30 0.45
N HIS A 38 -6.33 6.56 1.49
CA HIS A 38 -7.24 5.98 2.49
C HIS A 38 -7.30 6.76 3.81
N ALA A 39 -6.15 7.27 4.28
CA ALA A 39 -6.02 7.91 5.58
C ALA A 39 -5.66 9.39 5.43
N ARG A 40 -6.63 10.27 5.73
CA ARG A 40 -6.50 11.73 5.60
C ARG A 40 -6.64 12.44 6.95
N THR A 41 -6.04 13.60 7.06
CA THR A 41 -6.14 14.46 8.25
C THR A 41 -7.47 15.22 8.28
N GLY A 42 -7.93 15.63 9.46
CA GLY A 42 -9.06 16.54 9.63
C GLY A 42 -10.37 15.88 10.06
N HIS A 43 -10.41 14.55 10.26
CA HIS A 43 -11.57 13.90 10.88
C HIS A 43 -11.56 14.14 12.41
N ALA A 44 -12.75 14.17 13.03
CA ALA A 44 -12.85 14.40 14.47
C ALA A 44 -12.46 13.15 15.30
N HIS A 45 -12.77 11.96 14.78
CA HIS A 45 -12.45 10.67 15.38
C HIS A 45 -11.93 9.68 14.34
N TYR A 46 -10.90 8.93 14.72
CA TYR A 46 -10.28 7.87 13.92
C TYR A 46 -10.42 6.54 14.65
N LEU A 47 -10.79 5.49 13.91
CA LEU A 47 -10.80 4.11 14.38
C LEU A 47 -9.98 3.25 13.42
N ALA A 48 -9.03 2.48 13.94
CA ALA A 48 -8.19 1.59 13.11
C ALA A 48 -7.78 0.31 13.85
N ALA A 49 -7.18 -0.64 13.13
CA ALA A 49 -6.54 -1.80 13.75
C ALA A 49 -5.30 -1.37 14.56
N ALA A 50 -5.15 -1.93 15.77
CA ALA A 50 -4.07 -1.60 16.70
C ALA A 50 -2.65 -1.72 16.10
N PRO A 51 -2.31 -2.72 15.27
CA PRO A 51 -0.98 -2.79 14.66
C PRO A 51 -0.67 -1.61 13.70
N GLY A 52 -1.67 -0.85 13.27
CA GLY A 52 -1.51 0.33 12.41
C GLY A 52 -1.26 1.63 13.16
N GLU A 53 -1.38 1.65 14.49
CA GLU A 53 -1.32 2.88 15.30
C GLU A 53 -0.06 3.71 15.03
N GLY A 54 1.11 3.06 15.09
CA GLY A 54 2.39 3.75 14.92
C GLY A 54 2.51 4.41 13.54
N ILE A 55 2.02 3.76 12.49
CA ILE A 55 2.06 4.32 11.13
C ILE A 55 1.08 5.49 11.01
N LEU A 56 -0.15 5.34 11.53
CA LEU A 56 -1.15 6.41 11.48
C LEU A 56 -0.67 7.66 12.20
N ARG A 57 -0.11 7.52 13.41
CA ARG A 57 0.45 8.67 14.15
C ARG A 57 1.67 9.28 13.46
N ALA A 58 2.50 8.45 12.82
CA ALA A 58 3.64 8.95 12.05
C ALA A 58 3.22 9.76 10.82
N ARG A 59 2.08 9.41 10.18
CA ARG A 59 1.61 10.08 8.95
C ARG A 59 0.63 11.23 9.19
N LEU A 60 -0.31 11.06 10.12
CA LEU A 60 -1.41 12.00 10.35
C LEU A 60 -1.14 12.95 11.54
N GLY A 61 -0.11 12.68 12.33
CA GLY A 61 0.25 13.45 13.53
C GLY A 61 0.01 12.68 14.82
N GLN A 62 0.79 13.01 15.86
CA GLN A 62 0.72 12.31 17.15
C GLN A 62 -0.59 12.59 17.89
N ASP A 63 -1.19 13.77 17.67
CA ASP A 63 -2.34 14.28 18.41
C ASP A 63 -3.70 13.92 17.77
N ILE A 64 -3.72 13.08 16.72
CA ILE A 64 -4.98 12.60 16.17
C ILE A 64 -5.79 11.86 17.25
N ASN A 65 -7.11 12.04 17.21
CA ASN A 65 -8.03 11.34 18.09
C ASN A 65 -8.27 9.91 17.60
N LEU A 66 -7.26 9.07 17.77
CA LEU A 66 -7.23 7.68 17.32
C LEU A 66 -7.59 6.72 18.46
N GLN A 67 -8.67 5.99 18.25
CA GLN A 67 -8.99 4.75 18.95
C GLN A 67 -8.50 3.56 18.11
N THR A 68 -7.99 2.52 18.76
CA THR A 68 -7.62 1.28 18.09
C THR A 68 -8.32 0.07 18.68
N LEU A 69 -8.44 -0.98 17.86
CA LEU A 69 -8.97 -2.30 18.24
C LEU A 69 -7.98 -3.38 17.82
N ALA A 70 -7.82 -4.43 18.62
CA ALA A 70 -7.10 -5.61 18.17
C ALA A 70 -7.85 -6.28 16.99
N TYR A 71 -7.12 -7.01 16.13
CA TYR A 71 -7.78 -7.82 15.12
C TYR A 71 -8.76 -8.81 15.77
N GLY A 72 -9.97 -8.92 15.20
CA GLY A 72 -11.06 -9.74 15.71
C GLY A 72 -11.81 -9.16 16.93
N GLU A 73 -11.32 -8.06 17.54
CA GLU A 73 -12.05 -7.37 18.60
C GLU A 73 -13.32 -6.72 18.04
N ARG A 74 -14.42 -6.83 18.79
CA ARG A 74 -15.75 -6.37 18.37
C ARG A 74 -16.12 -5.07 19.08
N LEU A 75 -16.54 -4.08 18.31
CA LEU A 75 -17.08 -2.82 18.79
C LEU A 75 -18.54 -2.67 18.34
N LEU A 76 -19.46 -2.50 19.29
CA LEU A 76 -20.86 -2.18 18.98
C LEU A 76 -21.03 -0.66 18.89
N HIS A 77 -21.48 -0.17 17.74
CA HIS A 77 -21.74 1.26 17.50
C HIS A 77 -23.05 1.45 16.75
N HIS A 78 -24.01 2.15 17.37
CA HIS A 78 -25.35 2.38 16.81
C HIS A 78 -26.05 1.11 16.27
N GLY A 79 -25.84 -0.03 16.93
CA GLY A 79 -26.40 -1.33 16.53
C GLY A 79 -25.57 -2.09 15.49
N VAL A 80 -24.56 -1.47 14.86
CA VAL A 80 -23.61 -2.13 13.97
C VAL A 80 -22.46 -2.71 14.79
N THR A 81 -22.17 -4.00 14.62
CA THR A 81 -20.97 -4.61 15.20
C THR A 81 -19.82 -4.52 14.19
N LEU A 82 -18.76 -3.82 14.56
CA LEU A 82 -17.56 -3.61 13.77
C LEU A 82 -16.41 -4.47 14.30
N SER A 83 -15.60 -5.04 13.41
CA SER A 83 -14.29 -5.62 13.73
C SER A 83 -13.30 -5.45 12.60
N PHE A 84 -12.01 -5.41 12.92
CA PHE A 84 -10.93 -5.41 11.94
C PHE A 84 -10.36 -6.81 11.75
N HIS A 85 -10.03 -7.17 10.51
CA HIS A 85 -9.36 -8.43 10.16
C HIS A 85 -8.15 -8.15 9.26
N PRO A 86 -7.05 -8.91 9.35
CA PRO A 86 -5.85 -8.67 8.55
C PRO A 86 -6.12 -8.62 7.03
N ALA A 87 -5.55 -7.62 6.34
CA ALA A 87 -5.63 -7.49 4.88
C ALA A 87 -4.34 -7.90 4.14
N GLY A 88 -3.22 -8.14 4.85
CA GLY A 88 -1.96 -8.58 4.23
C GLY A 88 -1.30 -7.57 3.27
N HIS A 89 -1.77 -6.31 3.26
CA HIS A 89 -1.28 -5.27 2.36
C HIS A 89 0.00 -4.60 2.89
N VAL A 90 -0.12 -3.96 4.05
CA VAL A 90 0.95 -3.26 4.79
C VAL A 90 0.77 -3.41 6.30
N LEU A 91 1.77 -3.03 7.10
CA LEU A 91 1.67 -3.06 8.57
C LEU A 91 0.42 -2.33 9.07
N GLY A 92 -0.46 -3.06 9.78
CA GLY A 92 -1.71 -2.53 10.30
C GLY A 92 -2.87 -2.48 9.32
N SER A 93 -2.70 -2.91 8.07
CA SER A 93 -3.79 -2.97 7.10
C SER A 93 -4.88 -3.96 7.52
N ALA A 94 -6.12 -3.55 7.31
CA ALA A 94 -7.28 -4.27 7.81
C ALA A 94 -8.47 -4.21 6.86
N GLN A 95 -9.16 -5.33 6.74
CA GLN A 95 -10.52 -5.41 6.28
C GLN A 95 -11.45 -4.95 7.41
N VAL A 96 -12.48 -4.18 7.06
CA VAL A 96 -13.52 -3.71 7.99
C VAL A 96 -14.75 -4.60 7.84
N ARG A 97 -15.01 -5.41 8.85
CA ARG A 97 -16.23 -6.23 8.94
C ARG A 97 -17.31 -5.46 9.68
N LEU A 98 -18.49 -5.37 9.08
CA LEU A 98 -19.70 -4.78 9.65
C LEU A 98 -20.80 -5.83 9.72
N GLU A 99 -21.46 -5.95 10.87
CA GLU A 99 -22.61 -6.84 11.05
C GLU A 99 -23.80 -6.04 11.59
N TYR A 100 -24.94 -6.13 10.89
CA TYR A 100 -26.18 -5.47 11.28
C TYR A 100 -27.39 -6.29 10.83
N GLY A 101 -28.32 -6.55 11.75
CA GLY A 101 -29.56 -7.26 11.40
C GLY A 101 -29.38 -8.69 10.88
N GLY A 102 -28.25 -9.34 11.18
CA GLY A 102 -27.89 -10.67 10.68
C GLY A 102 -27.16 -10.69 9.33
N GLU A 103 -26.97 -9.53 8.71
CA GLU A 103 -26.22 -9.37 7.47
C GLU A 103 -24.79 -8.89 7.76
N VAL A 104 -23.82 -9.45 7.03
CA VAL A 104 -22.39 -9.18 7.18
C VAL A 104 -21.84 -8.57 5.90
N TRP A 105 -21.25 -7.38 6.04
CA TRP A 105 -20.51 -6.69 4.99
C TRP A 105 -19.04 -6.65 5.34
N VAL A 106 -18.17 -6.80 4.35
CA VAL A 106 -16.73 -6.62 4.53
C VAL A 106 -16.21 -5.66 3.47
N ALA A 107 -15.59 -4.56 3.90
CA ALA A 107 -14.78 -3.71 3.04
C ALA A 107 -13.32 -4.12 3.16
N SER A 108 -12.70 -4.54 2.06
CA SER A 108 -11.37 -5.12 2.08
C SER A 108 -10.27 -4.11 2.39
N GLY A 109 -10.46 -2.84 2.02
CA GLY A 109 -9.35 -1.94 1.76
C GLY A 109 -8.46 -2.50 0.64
N ASP A 110 -7.21 -2.06 0.61
CA ASP A 110 -6.19 -2.73 -0.21
C ASP A 110 -5.72 -4.01 0.48
N TYR A 111 -5.46 -5.05 -0.32
CA TYR A 111 -5.06 -6.35 0.21
C TYR A 111 -4.11 -7.11 -0.70
N LYS A 112 -3.31 -7.99 -0.11
CA LYS A 112 -2.51 -8.99 -0.81
C LYS A 112 -2.60 -10.32 -0.07
N ILE A 113 -2.78 -11.39 -0.83
CA ILE A 113 -3.00 -12.73 -0.26
C ILE A 113 -1.72 -13.49 0.05
N GLU A 114 -0.59 -13.12 -0.57
CA GLU A 114 0.71 -13.76 -0.35
C GLU A 114 1.38 -13.19 0.91
N PRO A 115 1.65 -14.02 1.94
CA PRO A 115 2.41 -13.59 3.12
C PRO A 115 3.82 -13.14 2.73
N ASP A 116 4.28 -12.01 3.27
CA ASP A 116 5.60 -11.45 2.93
C ASP A 116 6.51 -11.17 4.14
N GLY A 117 6.05 -11.50 5.36
CA GLY A 117 6.80 -11.31 6.60
C GLY A 117 6.84 -9.87 7.13
N THR A 118 6.22 -8.91 6.44
CA THR A 118 6.21 -7.49 6.83
C THR A 118 4.91 -7.01 7.48
N CYS A 119 3.85 -7.80 7.38
CA CYS A 119 2.57 -7.55 8.03
C CYS A 119 1.84 -8.86 8.34
N THR A 120 0.75 -8.78 9.10
CA THR A 120 -0.10 -9.96 9.38
C THR A 120 -0.73 -10.46 8.07
N PRO A 121 -0.63 -11.76 7.75
CA PRO A 121 -1.18 -12.33 6.52
C PRO A 121 -2.68 -12.08 6.35
N PHE A 122 -3.14 -11.96 5.11
CA PHE A 122 -4.56 -11.82 4.78
C PHE A 122 -5.40 -12.94 5.43
N GLU A 123 -6.49 -12.54 6.09
CA GLU A 123 -7.45 -13.47 6.70
C GLU A 123 -8.74 -13.48 5.88
N PRO A 124 -9.14 -14.62 5.29
CA PRO A 124 -10.45 -14.68 4.63
C PRO A 124 -11.61 -14.48 5.61
N VAL A 125 -12.49 -13.52 5.32
CA VAL A 125 -13.67 -13.21 6.14
C VAL A 125 -14.94 -13.57 5.39
N ARG A 126 -15.75 -14.47 5.97
CA ARG A 126 -17.08 -14.81 5.43
C ARG A 126 -18.03 -13.61 5.54
N CYS A 127 -18.73 -13.29 4.46
CA CYS A 127 -19.69 -12.19 4.42
C CYS A 127 -20.75 -12.40 3.34
N ASP A 128 -21.84 -11.63 3.41
CA ASP A 128 -22.92 -11.63 2.43
C ASP A 128 -22.60 -10.67 1.27
N THR A 129 -22.01 -9.51 1.61
CA THR A 129 -21.54 -8.49 0.65
C THR A 129 -20.06 -8.18 0.86
N PHE A 130 -19.26 -8.28 -0.21
CA PHE A 130 -17.84 -7.95 -0.19
C PHE A 130 -17.53 -6.72 -1.05
N ILE A 131 -16.97 -5.67 -0.45
CA ILE A 131 -16.45 -4.49 -1.17
C ILE A 131 -14.94 -4.71 -1.36
N THR A 132 -14.50 -4.86 -2.61
CA THR A 132 -13.11 -5.22 -2.96
C THR A 132 -12.45 -4.19 -3.86
N GLU A 133 -11.15 -3.94 -3.64
CA GLU A 133 -10.30 -3.26 -4.61
C GLU A 133 -10.12 -4.07 -5.91
N SER A 134 -9.68 -3.41 -6.99
CA SER A 134 -9.31 -4.04 -8.26
C SER A 134 -8.14 -3.32 -8.96
N THR A 135 -7.16 -2.86 -8.19
CA THR A 135 -5.95 -2.18 -8.67
C THR A 135 -5.30 -2.95 -9.83
N PHE A 136 -5.19 -4.27 -9.66
CA PHE A 136 -4.71 -5.19 -10.69
C PHE A 136 -5.81 -6.13 -11.21
N GLY A 137 -7.02 -5.60 -11.40
CA GLY A 137 -8.22 -6.28 -11.90
C GLY A 137 -8.21 -6.68 -13.38
N LEU A 138 -7.04 -6.95 -13.98
CA LEU A 138 -6.91 -7.46 -15.35
C LEU A 138 -6.20 -8.83 -15.36
N PRO A 139 -6.65 -9.81 -16.17
CA PRO A 139 -6.06 -11.15 -16.24
C PRO A 139 -4.56 -11.23 -16.58
N ILE A 140 -3.99 -10.15 -17.11
CA ILE A 140 -2.57 -10.03 -17.44
C ILE A 140 -1.67 -9.87 -16.20
N TYR A 141 -2.24 -9.39 -15.09
CA TYR A 141 -1.55 -9.24 -13.83
C TYR A 141 -1.56 -10.57 -13.12
N ARG A 142 -0.39 -11.18 -13.06
CA ARG A 142 -0.11 -12.45 -12.42
C ARG A 142 1.29 -12.35 -11.82
N TRP A 143 1.38 -12.35 -10.51
CA TRP A 143 2.63 -12.14 -9.80
C TRP A 143 3.56 -13.34 -9.94
N GLN A 144 4.85 -13.04 -10.08
CA GLN A 144 5.89 -14.04 -9.93
C GLN A 144 6.15 -14.25 -8.43
N PRO A 145 6.68 -15.41 -8.03
CA PRO A 145 7.10 -15.62 -6.64
C PRO A 145 8.06 -14.52 -6.19
N GLN A 146 7.82 -13.94 -5.01
CA GLN A 146 8.60 -12.77 -4.53
C GLN A 146 10.10 -13.05 -4.44
N ALA A 147 10.47 -14.29 -4.08
CA ALA A 147 11.86 -14.72 -4.01
C ALA A 147 12.61 -14.52 -5.35
N GLN A 148 11.93 -14.64 -6.49
CA GLN A 148 12.54 -14.36 -7.80
C GLN A 148 12.84 -12.86 -7.95
N ILE A 149 11.89 -12.00 -7.58
CA ILE A 149 12.05 -10.55 -7.66
C ILE A 149 13.16 -10.06 -6.74
N PHE A 150 13.24 -10.57 -5.51
CA PHE A 150 14.32 -10.21 -4.58
C PHE A 150 15.68 -10.73 -5.06
N SER A 151 15.74 -11.92 -5.66
CA SER A 151 16.96 -12.42 -6.31
C SER A 151 17.41 -11.52 -7.46
N GLU A 152 16.48 -11.03 -8.29
CA GLU A 152 16.79 -10.07 -9.36
C GLU A 152 17.32 -8.74 -8.81
N ILE A 153 16.72 -8.21 -7.73
CA ILE A 153 17.19 -7.00 -7.06
C ILE A 153 18.60 -7.21 -6.50
N ASN A 154 18.84 -8.32 -5.80
CA ASN A 154 20.14 -8.67 -5.22
C ASN A 154 21.22 -8.81 -6.30
N GLN A 155 20.93 -9.50 -7.41
CA GLN A 155 21.86 -9.66 -8.52
C GLN A 155 22.21 -8.31 -9.18
N TRP A 156 21.21 -7.44 -9.39
CA TRP A 156 21.43 -6.10 -9.93
C TRP A 156 22.29 -5.25 -8.99
N TRP A 157 21.97 -5.23 -7.70
CA TRP A 157 22.74 -4.50 -6.70
C TRP A 157 24.17 -5.02 -6.61
N GLN A 158 24.37 -6.34 -6.55
CA GLN A 158 25.70 -6.95 -6.50
C GLN A 158 26.54 -6.62 -7.73
N ALA A 159 25.94 -6.65 -8.93
CA ALA A 159 26.63 -6.29 -10.17
C ALA A 159 27.08 -4.83 -10.19
N ASN A 160 26.25 -3.91 -9.71
CA ASN A 160 26.60 -2.49 -9.61
C ASN A 160 27.69 -2.25 -8.56
N ALA A 161 27.57 -2.88 -7.38
CA ALA A 161 28.56 -2.76 -6.31
C ALA A 161 29.94 -3.30 -6.71
N ALA A 162 30.00 -4.33 -7.57
CA ALA A 162 31.25 -4.87 -8.10
C ALA A 162 32.03 -3.90 -9.01
N VAL A 163 31.36 -2.88 -9.55
CA VAL A 163 31.96 -1.83 -10.41
C VAL A 163 31.89 -0.44 -9.76
N ASP A 164 31.76 -0.38 -8.43
CA ASP A 164 31.68 0.86 -7.64
C ASP A 164 30.57 1.82 -8.13
N LYS A 165 29.41 1.25 -8.50
CA LYS A 165 28.22 2.00 -8.90
C LYS A 165 27.10 1.92 -7.86
N THR A 166 26.58 3.08 -7.45
CA THR A 166 25.42 3.19 -6.55
C THR A 166 24.17 2.62 -7.23
N SER A 167 23.36 1.84 -6.50
CA SER A 167 22.05 1.38 -6.95
C SER A 167 20.97 2.22 -6.30
N VAL A 168 20.11 2.90 -7.07
CA VAL A 168 18.97 3.66 -6.52
C VAL A 168 17.67 2.99 -6.91
N LEU A 169 16.97 2.42 -5.93
CA LEU A 169 15.71 1.72 -6.14
C LEU A 169 14.54 2.59 -5.66
N PHE A 170 13.76 3.05 -6.64
CA PHE A 170 12.54 3.80 -6.40
C PHE A 170 11.38 2.85 -6.07
N CYS A 171 10.71 3.12 -4.96
CA CYS A 171 9.52 2.41 -4.51
C CYS A 171 8.72 3.28 -3.52
N TYR A 172 7.45 2.95 -3.30
CA TYR A 172 6.63 3.65 -2.31
C TYR A 172 7.27 3.54 -0.91
N SER A 173 7.27 4.64 -0.17
CA SER A 173 7.97 4.74 1.12
C SER A 173 7.33 3.93 2.24
N PHE A 174 6.03 3.64 2.12
CA PHE A 174 5.26 2.76 2.98
C PHE A 174 4.88 1.49 2.19
N GLY A 175 4.99 0.32 2.82
CA GLY A 175 4.72 -0.98 2.20
C GLY A 175 5.92 -1.48 1.39
N LYS A 176 6.05 -1.04 0.13
CA LYS A 176 7.02 -1.60 -0.83
C LYS A 176 8.47 -1.45 -0.35
N ALA A 177 8.83 -0.30 0.22
CA ALA A 177 10.16 -0.09 0.77
C ALA A 177 10.50 -1.12 1.86
N GLN A 178 9.59 -1.36 2.80
CA GLN A 178 9.80 -2.30 3.90
C GLN A 178 9.83 -3.74 3.39
N ARG A 179 8.97 -4.09 2.43
CA ARG A 179 8.96 -5.41 1.80
C ARG A 179 10.24 -5.71 1.03
N ILE A 180 10.76 -4.74 0.28
CA ILE A 180 12.07 -4.86 -0.37
C ILE A 180 13.14 -5.08 0.68
N LEU A 181 13.21 -4.22 1.71
CA LEU A 181 14.20 -4.32 2.77
C LEU A 181 14.16 -5.67 3.50
N HIS A 182 12.97 -6.22 3.72
CA HIS A 182 12.79 -7.54 4.35
C HIS A 182 13.30 -8.69 3.46
N GLY A 183 13.17 -8.57 2.13
CA GLY A 183 13.46 -9.64 1.18
C GLY A 183 14.87 -9.66 0.58
N ILE A 184 15.62 -8.56 0.65
CA ILE A 184 16.97 -8.46 0.06
C ILE A 184 18.07 -9.04 0.97
N ASP A 185 19.22 -9.37 0.38
CA ASP A 185 20.41 -9.77 1.12
C ASP A 185 21.22 -8.55 1.55
N ALA A 186 21.07 -8.13 2.80
CA ALA A 186 21.79 -7.00 3.38
C ALA A 186 23.31 -7.22 3.49
N GLY A 187 23.82 -8.44 3.26
CA GLY A 187 25.26 -8.74 3.23
C GLY A 187 25.99 -8.20 2.00
N ILE A 188 25.26 -7.81 0.95
CA ILE A 188 25.86 -7.31 -0.30
C ILE A 188 26.58 -5.97 -0.09
N GLY A 189 26.04 -5.10 0.78
CA GLY A 189 26.62 -3.79 1.01
C GLY A 189 25.77 -2.88 1.90
N PRO A 190 26.14 -1.58 2.00
CA PRO A 190 25.40 -0.64 2.81
C PRO A 190 24.04 -0.31 2.20
N ILE A 191 23.03 -0.10 3.05
CA ILE A 191 21.68 0.29 2.64
C ILE A 191 21.40 1.70 3.15
N LEU A 192 21.05 2.60 2.23
CA LEU A 192 20.69 3.98 2.53
C LEU A 192 19.20 4.20 2.28
N ALA A 193 18.54 4.92 3.18
CA ALA A 193 17.12 5.25 3.06
C ALA A 193 16.91 6.74 2.87
N HIS A 194 15.98 7.11 2.00
CA HIS A 194 15.46 8.48 1.91
C HIS A 194 14.72 8.87 3.21
N GLY A 195 14.67 10.17 3.52
CA GLY A 195 14.06 10.68 4.76
C GLY A 195 12.55 10.42 4.89
N ALA A 196 11.88 10.11 3.78
CA ALA A 196 10.48 9.69 3.76
C ALA A 196 10.29 8.20 4.14
N VAL A 197 11.35 7.39 4.06
CA VAL A 197 11.31 5.94 4.31
C VAL A 197 11.71 5.63 5.75
N GLU A 198 12.75 6.30 6.26
CA GLU A 198 13.35 5.98 7.56
C GLU A 198 12.37 6.08 8.76
N PRO A 199 11.49 7.10 8.87
CA PRO A 199 10.51 7.15 9.96
C PRO A 199 9.59 5.92 9.98
N LEU A 200 9.18 5.44 8.80
CA LEU A 200 8.32 4.27 8.67
C LEU A 200 9.08 2.98 8.95
N ASN A 201 10.34 2.86 8.50
CA ASN A 201 11.19 1.72 8.87
C ASN A 201 11.35 1.60 10.39
N ARG A 202 11.47 2.72 11.11
CA ARG A 202 11.51 2.70 12.57
C ARG A 202 10.24 2.10 13.17
N VAL A 203 9.07 2.54 12.73
CA VAL A 203 7.79 1.99 13.19
C VAL A 203 7.70 0.47 12.95
N TYR A 204 8.14 -0.02 11.78
CA TYR A 204 8.16 -1.45 11.50
C TYR A 204 9.09 -2.22 12.46
N ARG A 205 10.31 -1.71 12.71
CA ARG A 205 11.26 -2.33 13.64
C ARG A 205 10.73 -2.33 15.08
N ASP A 206 10.15 -1.21 15.51
CA ASP A 206 9.53 -1.07 16.85
C ASP A 206 8.33 -2.01 17.02
N SER A 207 7.65 -2.36 15.92
CA SER A 207 6.56 -3.34 15.87
C SER A 207 7.05 -4.80 15.78
N GLY A 208 8.36 -5.04 15.81
CA GLY A 208 8.97 -6.37 15.77
C GLY A 208 9.18 -6.95 14.38
N VAL A 209 8.92 -6.19 13.30
CA VAL A 209 9.23 -6.62 11.93
C VAL A 209 10.73 -6.45 11.69
N TYR A 210 11.39 -7.54 11.29
CA TYR A 210 12.78 -7.47 10.90
C TYR A 210 12.94 -6.67 9.61
N LEU A 211 13.70 -5.58 9.70
CA LEU A 211 14.25 -4.85 8.55
C LEU A 211 15.76 -4.68 8.79
N PRO A 212 16.62 -4.92 7.79
CA PRO A 212 18.06 -4.73 7.95
C PRO A 212 18.37 -3.28 8.37
N PRO A 213 19.52 -3.05 9.04
CA PRO A 213 19.95 -1.70 9.37
C PRO A 213 20.03 -0.81 8.13
N THR A 214 19.44 0.39 8.22
CA THR A 214 19.51 1.41 7.17
C THR A 214 20.17 2.66 7.74
N LEU A 215 20.91 3.38 6.90
CA LEU A 215 21.42 4.70 7.24
C LEU A 215 20.57 5.74 6.54
N TYR A 216 20.24 6.82 7.25
CA TYR A 216 19.61 7.96 6.59
C TYR A 216 20.60 8.53 5.58
N ALA A 217 20.19 8.54 4.31
CA ALA A 217 21.04 8.97 3.22
C ALA A 217 21.62 10.36 3.48
N GLY A 218 20.82 11.29 4.06
CA GLY A 218 21.22 12.67 4.34
C GLY A 218 22.41 12.83 5.28
N ASP A 219 22.65 11.87 6.17
CA ASP A 219 23.75 11.91 7.14
C ASP A 219 25.09 11.41 6.56
N VAL A 220 25.05 10.72 5.42
CA VAL A 220 26.24 10.22 4.73
C VAL A 220 26.83 11.31 3.83
N LYS A 221 28.14 11.57 3.98
CA LYS A 221 28.87 12.52 3.14
C LYS A 221 28.84 12.04 1.68
N LYS A 222 28.63 12.96 0.73
CA LYS A 222 28.59 12.64 -0.72
C LYS A 222 29.88 11.98 -1.23
N SER A 223 31.01 12.29 -0.61
CA SER A 223 32.33 11.75 -0.96
C SER A 223 32.65 10.42 -0.27
N ASP A 224 31.75 9.90 0.57
CA ASP A 224 32.00 8.67 1.31
C ASP A 224 32.12 7.48 0.33
N PRO A 225 33.21 6.69 0.37
CA PRO A 225 33.38 5.55 -0.53
C PRO A 225 32.24 4.52 -0.44
N MET A 226 31.55 4.42 0.70
CA MET A 226 30.45 3.47 0.89
C MET A 226 29.30 3.69 -0.09
N MET A 227 29.09 4.95 -0.51
CA MET A 227 28.01 5.35 -1.42
C MET A 227 28.06 4.55 -2.73
N ARG A 228 29.27 4.30 -3.23
CA ARG A 228 29.54 3.62 -4.51
C ARG A 228 29.12 2.15 -4.52
N LYS A 229 28.83 1.56 -3.36
CA LYS A 229 28.36 0.17 -3.23
C LYS A 229 26.97 0.08 -2.61
N ALA A 230 26.36 1.23 -2.33
CA ALA A 230 25.12 1.28 -1.60
C ALA A 230 23.92 0.93 -2.47
N LEU A 231 22.93 0.29 -1.83
CA LEU A 231 21.55 0.31 -2.28
C LEU A 231 20.83 1.47 -1.60
N VAL A 232 20.24 2.35 -2.39
CA VAL A 232 19.46 3.50 -1.92
C VAL A 232 17.99 3.22 -2.15
N ILE A 233 17.19 3.21 -1.09
CA ILE A 233 15.73 3.11 -1.15
C ILE A 233 15.13 4.52 -1.10
N ALA A 234 14.37 4.90 -2.13
CA ALA A 234 13.82 6.24 -2.25
C ALA A 234 12.38 6.24 -2.81
N PRO A 235 11.54 7.24 -2.45
CA PRO A 235 10.23 7.39 -3.05
C PRO A 235 10.33 7.78 -4.54
N PRO A 236 9.30 7.53 -5.37
CA PRO A 236 9.27 7.95 -6.76
C PRO A 236 9.51 9.46 -6.95
N SER A 237 9.01 10.29 -6.04
CA SER A 237 9.17 11.76 -6.04
C SER A 237 10.63 12.22 -5.88
N ALA A 238 11.54 11.35 -5.44
CA ALA A 238 12.96 11.66 -5.43
C ALA A 238 13.58 11.62 -6.84
N GLY A 239 12.98 10.88 -7.78
CA GLY A 239 13.42 10.77 -9.16
C GLY A 239 13.44 12.13 -9.85
N GLY A 240 14.54 12.47 -10.52
CA GLY A 240 14.71 13.77 -11.20
C GLY A 240 14.91 14.99 -10.27
N SER A 241 14.82 14.82 -8.95
CA SER A 241 15.01 15.91 -7.99
C SER A 241 16.49 16.27 -7.78
N ASN A 242 16.75 17.45 -7.18
CA ASN A 242 18.11 17.86 -6.78
C ASN A 242 18.75 16.93 -5.76
N TRP A 243 17.96 16.15 -5.01
CA TRP A 243 18.47 15.17 -4.05
C TRP A 243 19.32 14.10 -4.73
N MET A 244 18.96 13.68 -5.95
CA MET A 244 19.66 12.64 -6.72
C MET A 244 21.10 13.02 -7.09
N ARG A 245 21.42 14.32 -7.19
CA ARG A 245 22.77 14.80 -7.50
C ARG A 245 23.84 14.32 -6.51
N ARG A 246 23.43 13.82 -5.34
CA ARG A 246 24.35 13.30 -4.31
C ARG A 246 24.94 11.93 -4.64
N PHE A 247 24.34 11.17 -5.54
CA PHE A 247 24.76 9.80 -5.86
C PHE A 247 25.72 9.72 -7.05
N GLY A 248 26.01 10.85 -7.72
CA GLY A 248 26.97 10.89 -8.82
C GLY A 248 26.53 9.99 -9.97
N ASP A 249 27.41 9.06 -10.37
CA ASP A 249 27.06 7.99 -11.31
C ASP A 249 26.35 6.85 -10.56
N TYR A 250 25.10 6.59 -10.94
CA TYR A 250 24.26 5.57 -10.34
C TYR A 250 23.55 4.76 -11.42
N SER A 251 23.05 3.57 -11.06
CA SER A 251 22.04 2.86 -11.83
C SER A 251 20.72 2.95 -11.08
N ASP A 252 19.61 3.20 -11.78
CA ASP A 252 18.31 3.28 -11.16
C ASP A 252 17.38 2.10 -11.49
N GLY A 253 16.51 1.80 -10.53
CA GLY A 253 15.49 0.79 -10.63
C GLY A 253 14.15 1.33 -10.14
N PHE A 254 13.06 0.76 -10.62
CA PHE A 254 11.72 1.03 -10.11
C PHE A 254 11.00 -0.26 -9.73
N ALA A 255 10.50 -0.36 -8.50
CA ALA A 255 9.73 -1.50 -8.02
C ALA A 255 8.24 -1.15 -7.97
N SER A 256 7.45 -1.77 -8.86
CA SER A 256 5.99 -1.58 -8.93
C SER A 256 5.32 -2.67 -9.77
N GLY A 257 4.08 -3.05 -9.43
CA GLY A 257 3.26 -3.96 -10.25
C GLY A 257 3.09 -3.47 -11.69
N TRP A 258 3.04 -2.16 -11.89
CA TRP A 258 2.95 -1.53 -13.22
C TRP A 258 4.18 -1.76 -14.10
N MET A 259 5.30 -2.19 -13.51
CA MET A 259 6.46 -2.65 -14.28
C MET A 259 6.15 -3.94 -15.04
N ARG A 260 4.99 -4.57 -14.90
CA ARG A 260 4.58 -5.65 -15.80
C ARG A 260 4.39 -5.17 -17.25
N LEU A 261 3.98 -3.91 -17.43
CA LEU A 261 3.69 -3.35 -18.75
C LEU A 261 4.94 -2.77 -19.41
N ARG A 262 5.23 -3.23 -20.63
CA ARG A 262 6.36 -2.72 -21.44
C ARG A 262 6.28 -1.20 -21.67
N GLY A 263 5.08 -0.67 -21.87
CA GLY A 263 4.84 0.76 -22.06
C GLY A 263 5.26 1.59 -20.84
N THR A 264 4.85 1.17 -19.64
CA THR A 264 5.20 1.85 -18.38
C THR A 264 6.69 1.80 -18.10
N ARG A 265 7.35 0.65 -18.30
CA ARG A 265 8.82 0.52 -18.20
C ARG A 265 9.53 1.53 -19.11
N ARG A 266 9.12 1.60 -20.38
CA ARG A 266 9.72 2.52 -21.36
C ARG A 266 9.47 3.99 -21.03
N ARG A 267 8.27 4.35 -20.56
CA ARG A 267 7.92 5.73 -20.21
C ARG A 267 8.72 6.25 -19.01
N ARG A 268 8.97 5.41 -18.00
CA ARG A 268 9.75 5.82 -16.82
C ARG A 268 11.25 5.96 -17.09
N GLY A 269 11.79 5.31 -18.13
CA GLY A 269 13.17 5.51 -18.57
C GLY A 269 14.25 5.04 -17.58
N VAL A 270 13.89 4.17 -16.63
CA VAL A 270 14.82 3.58 -15.63
C VAL A 270 15.65 2.44 -16.22
N ASP A 271 16.85 2.20 -15.67
CA ASP A 271 17.72 1.10 -16.12
C ASP A 271 17.08 -0.27 -15.86
N ARG A 272 16.35 -0.41 -14.74
CA ARG A 272 15.72 -1.67 -14.31
C ARG A 272 14.29 -1.49 -13.79
N GLY A 273 13.42 -2.44 -14.11
CA GLY A 273 12.04 -2.49 -13.59
C GLY A 273 11.75 -3.82 -12.90
N PHE A 274 11.35 -3.77 -11.63
CA PHE A 274 11.03 -4.92 -10.80
C PHE A 274 9.52 -4.99 -10.57
N VAL A 275 8.91 -6.13 -10.88
CA VAL A 275 7.44 -6.31 -10.79
C VAL A 275 7.08 -6.73 -9.37
N LEU A 276 6.92 -5.74 -8.49
CA LEU A 276 6.57 -5.93 -7.08
C LEU A 276 5.34 -5.08 -6.73
N SER A 277 4.27 -5.72 -6.26
CA SER A 277 3.03 -5.05 -5.86
C SER A 277 2.55 -5.55 -4.50
N ASP A 278 2.10 -4.63 -3.64
CA ASP A 278 1.48 -4.96 -2.35
C ASP A 278 -0.03 -5.22 -2.46
N HIS A 279 -0.55 -5.32 -3.68
CA HIS A 279 -1.95 -5.64 -3.97
C HIS A 279 -2.08 -7.04 -4.55
N ALA A 280 -3.26 -7.63 -4.44
CA ALA A 280 -3.59 -8.89 -5.09
C ALA A 280 -3.51 -8.77 -6.62
N ASP A 281 -2.96 -9.79 -7.27
CA ASP A 281 -3.09 -9.95 -8.71
C ASP A 281 -4.45 -10.54 -9.06
N TRP A 282 -4.71 -10.75 -10.36
CA TRP A 282 -5.97 -11.31 -10.83
C TRP A 282 -6.34 -12.64 -10.15
N PRO A 283 -5.47 -13.68 -10.10
CA PRO A 283 -5.74 -14.89 -9.33
C PRO A 283 -6.01 -14.62 -7.84
N GLY A 284 -5.26 -13.72 -7.21
CA GLY A 284 -5.44 -13.38 -5.80
C GLY A 284 -6.77 -12.70 -5.50
N LEU A 285 -7.22 -11.78 -6.36
CA LEU A 285 -8.53 -11.14 -6.26
C LEU A 285 -9.65 -12.18 -6.34
N LEU A 286 -9.61 -13.06 -7.34
CA LEU A 286 -10.62 -14.12 -7.51
C LEU A 286 -10.64 -15.09 -6.33
N TRP A 287 -9.46 -15.50 -5.86
CA TRP A 287 -9.35 -16.37 -4.70
C TRP A 287 -9.93 -15.71 -3.44
N ALA A 288 -9.60 -14.44 -3.17
CA ALA A 288 -10.11 -13.74 -1.99
C ALA A 288 -11.64 -13.64 -2.02
N ILE A 289 -12.22 -13.26 -3.15
CA ILE A 289 -13.68 -13.21 -3.37
C ILE A 289 -14.32 -14.58 -3.15
N GLU A 290 -13.74 -15.65 -3.70
CA GLU A 290 -14.24 -17.02 -3.50
C GLU A 290 -14.25 -17.41 -2.01
N GLN A 291 -13.19 -17.08 -1.26
CA GLN A 291 -13.10 -17.44 0.15
C GLN A 291 -14.13 -16.73 1.04
N THR A 292 -14.55 -15.51 0.69
CA THR A 292 -15.62 -14.82 1.44
C THR A 292 -16.96 -15.54 1.30
N GLY A 293 -17.18 -16.19 0.15
CA GLY A 293 -18.45 -16.78 -0.27
C GLY A 293 -19.61 -15.79 -0.25
N ALA A 294 -19.32 -14.51 -0.45
CA ALA A 294 -20.31 -13.48 -0.69
C ALA A 294 -21.07 -13.75 -1.98
N GLU A 295 -22.38 -13.57 -1.96
CA GLU A 295 -23.22 -13.63 -3.16
C GLU A 295 -23.20 -12.29 -3.89
N ARG A 296 -22.94 -11.19 -3.16
CA ARG A 296 -22.85 -9.82 -3.68
C ARG A 296 -21.43 -9.27 -3.58
N VAL A 297 -20.92 -8.72 -4.67
CA VAL A 297 -19.57 -8.13 -4.73
C VAL A 297 -19.62 -6.71 -5.31
N MET A 298 -19.09 -5.76 -4.55
CA MET A 298 -18.95 -4.37 -4.94
C MET A 298 -17.49 -4.08 -5.28
N VAL A 299 -17.19 -3.84 -6.54
CA VAL A 299 -15.82 -3.66 -7.02
C VAL A 299 -15.48 -2.19 -7.11
N THR A 300 -14.34 -1.81 -6.55
CA THR A 300 -13.81 -0.45 -6.54
C THR A 300 -12.32 -0.43 -6.91
N HIS A 301 -11.76 0.74 -7.19
CA HIS A 301 -10.35 1.02 -7.56
C HIS A 301 -9.87 0.31 -8.83
N GLY A 302 -9.05 0.96 -9.67
CA GLY A 302 -8.41 0.29 -10.82
C GLY A 302 -9.37 -0.23 -11.90
N SER A 303 -9.17 -1.48 -12.34
CA SER A 303 -9.82 -2.07 -13.54
C SER A 303 -11.22 -2.67 -13.26
N VAL A 304 -12.11 -1.86 -12.71
CA VAL A 304 -13.42 -2.26 -12.17
C VAL A 304 -14.29 -3.03 -13.19
N GLY A 305 -14.46 -2.50 -14.40
CA GLY A 305 -15.41 -3.05 -15.37
C GLY A 305 -15.09 -4.48 -15.82
N VAL A 306 -13.81 -4.84 -15.90
CA VAL A 306 -13.38 -6.19 -16.31
C VAL A 306 -13.67 -7.20 -15.20
N LEU A 307 -13.35 -6.87 -13.95
CA LEU A 307 -13.63 -7.75 -12.82
C LEU A 307 -15.14 -7.92 -12.59
N VAL A 308 -15.92 -6.82 -12.61
CA VAL A 308 -17.38 -6.88 -12.49
C VAL A 308 -17.98 -7.82 -13.54
N ARG A 309 -17.61 -7.66 -14.81
CA ARG A 309 -18.09 -8.53 -15.88
C ARG A 309 -17.75 -10.00 -15.62
N HIS A 310 -16.52 -10.30 -15.21
CA HIS A 310 -16.10 -11.67 -14.94
C HIS A 310 -16.91 -12.30 -13.80
N LEU A 311 -17.16 -11.57 -12.72
CA LEU A 311 -17.94 -12.06 -11.57
C LEU A 311 -19.42 -12.30 -11.93
N LEU A 312 -20.01 -11.42 -12.74
CA LEU A 312 -21.36 -11.64 -13.30
C LEU A 312 -21.42 -12.92 -14.15
N GLU A 313 -20.39 -13.19 -14.97
CA GLU A 313 -20.29 -14.43 -15.76
C GLU A 313 -20.12 -15.68 -14.87
N GLN A 314 -19.65 -15.54 -13.63
CA GLN A 314 -19.61 -16.61 -12.61
C GLN A 314 -20.91 -16.74 -11.80
N GLY A 315 -21.92 -15.90 -12.06
CA GLY A 315 -23.22 -15.95 -11.40
C GLY A 315 -23.33 -15.17 -10.09
N LEU A 316 -22.35 -14.32 -9.76
CA LEU A 316 -22.41 -13.43 -8.59
C LEU A 316 -23.17 -12.15 -8.92
N ASP A 317 -23.78 -11.51 -7.91
CA ASP A 317 -24.31 -10.15 -8.01
C ASP A 317 -23.16 -9.14 -7.87
N ALA A 318 -22.52 -8.80 -9.00
CA ALA A 318 -21.39 -7.90 -9.03
C ALA A 318 -21.71 -6.53 -9.64
N GLN A 319 -21.24 -5.46 -9.00
CA GLN A 319 -21.44 -4.09 -9.46
C GLN A 319 -20.23 -3.19 -9.17
N SER A 320 -20.10 -2.10 -9.93
CA SER A 320 -19.09 -1.08 -9.66
C SER A 320 -19.50 -0.21 -8.48
N PHE A 321 -18.55 0.12 -7.63
CA PHE A 321 -18.71 1.09 -6.55
C PHE A 321 -17.78 2.28 -6.80
N SER A 322 -18.37 3.42 -7.15
CA SER A 322 -17.62 4.64 -7.51
C SER A 322 -16.94 5.23 -6.28
N THR A 323 -15.65 5.52 -6.40
CA THR A 323 -14.81 6.04 -5.30
C THR A 323 -13.70 6.95 -5.83
N GLU A 324 -13.15 7.84 -4.99
CA GLU A 324 -11.99 8.70 -5.33
C GLU A 324 -10.62 8.08 -5.00
N TYR A 325 -10.51 6.80 -4.59
CA TYR A 325 -9.18 6.20 -4.36
C TYR A 325 -8.47 5.89 -5.68
N GLY A 326 -7.14 5.91 -5.65
CA GLY A 326 -6.28 5.48 -6.76
C GLY A 326 -5.91 6.55 -7.79
N ASP A 327 -6.45 7.78 -7.71
CA ASP A 327 -6.02 8.87 -8.60
C ASP A 327 -4.48 9.09 -8.51
N ASP A 328 -3.88 8.87 -7.35
CA ASP A 328 -2.43 9.01 -7.12
C ASP A 328 -1.58 7.85 -7.70
N GLU A 329 -2.12 6.64 -7.89
CA GLU A 329 -1.35 5.49 -8.39
C GLU A 329 -1.09 5.55 -9.90
N GLU A 330 -2.06 6.07 -10.66
CA GLU A 330 -1.89 6.37 -12.09
C GLU A 330 -1.23 7.75 -12.32
N ASP A 331 -1.56 8.79 -11.54
CA ASP A 331 -1.02 10.15 -11.79
C ASP A 331 0.43 10.36 -11.33
N HIS A 332 0.99 9.52 -10.46
CA HIS A 332 2.45 9.48 -10.28
C HIS A 332 3.20 8.83 -11.46
N ALA A 333 2.49 8.48 -12.55
CA ALA A 333 3.07 8.24 -13.87
C ALA A 333 3.25 9.53 -14.70
N ALA A 334 2.68 10.66 -14.27
CA ALA A 334 2.86 11.97 -14.88
C ALA A 334 3.73 12.85 -13.96
N VAL A 335 5.00 12.99 -14.33
CA VAL A 335 5.83 14.07 -13.79
C VAL A 335 5.30 15.38 -14.38
N GLU A 336 4.63 16.20 -13.57
CA GLU A 336 4.66 17.66 -13.77
C GLU A 336 5.35 18.32 -12.56
N PRO A 337 6.22 19.32 -12.79
CA PRO A 337 6.92 19.98 -11.72
C PRO A 337 5.97 20.94 -11.00
N GLU A 338 5.65 20.66 -9.73
CA GLU A 338 5.08 21.69 -8.87
C GLU A 338 6.06 22.86 -8.78
N ARG A 339 5.61 24.02 -9.25
CA ARG A 339 6.28 25.30 -9.06
C ARG A 339 6.25 25.64 -7.58
N VAL A 340 7.41 25.60 -6.94
CA VAL A 340 7.62 26.29 -5.67
C VAL A 340 7.62 27.79 -5.98
N GLU A 341 6.51 28.47 -5.68
CA GLU A 341 6.52 29.92 -5.58
C GLU A 341 7.40 30.32 -4.38
N GLY A 342 8.50 30.99 -4.69
CA GLY A 342 9.43 31.51 -3.70
C GLY A 342 8.81 32.67 -2.93
N ALA A 343 8.88 32.57 -1.61
CA ALA A 343 8.78 33.74 -0.75
C ALA A 343 10.12 34.51 -0.81
N SER A 344 10.06 35.71 -1.37
CA SER A 344 10.93 36.83 -1.05
C SER A 344 10.10 38.11 -1.10
#